data_AF-A0A524G4F9-F1
#
_entry.id   AF-A0A524G4F9-F1
#
_cell.length_a   1.000
_cell.length_b   1.000
_cell.length_c   1.000
_cell.angle_alpha   90.00
_cell.angle_beta   90.00
_cell.angle_gamma   90.00
#
_symmetry.space_group_name_H-M   'P 1'
#
loop_
_entity.id
_entity.type
_entity.pdbx_description
1 polymer ?
#
loop_
_entity_poly.entity_id
_entity_poly.type
_entity_poly.pdbx_seq_one_letter_code
_entity_poly.pdbx_strand_id
1 'polypeptide(L)'
;MTHPQLRLVSRPFSLEDHTPLHVDIDSSRLWELILDERVHLVLRRPALLELARRNDPSIMDYCDTLLVSDDYEEWFTGLNTMSAIATSEAVDRLILVYARSLSSDRRVVLNSVARILTAEHVKAFSIMVRDIAVPGEVDVTGWTKVAISTLKDVCNRFGIETIIVGTLSGPSESMSSSISVVDDMTLTPEK
;
A
#
# COMPACT_ATOMS: atom_id res chain seq x y z
N MET A 1 1.30 13.07 41.67
CA MET A 1 2.24 12.24 40.90
C MET A 1 2.44 12.90 39.56
N THR A 2 3.63 13.41 39.27
CA THR A 2 3.95 14.15 38.04
C THR A 2 4.54 13.19 37.02
N HIS A 3 3.84 12.98 35.90
CA HIS A 3 4.35 12.17 34.80
C HIS A 3 5.50 12.89 34.08
N PRO A 4 6.53 12.17 33.63
CA PRO A 4 7.57 12.78 32.80
C PRO A 4 6.95 13.29 31.49
N GLN A 5 7.20 14.56 31.17
CA GLN A 5 6.76 15.19 29.92
C GLN A 5 7.97 15.64 29.11
N LEU A 6 7.94 15.39 27.81
CA LEU A 6 8.90 15.91 26.84
C LEU A 6 8.40 17.24 26.29
N ARG A 7 9.16 18.31 26.54
CA ARG A 7 8.89 19.64 26.01
C ARG A 7 9.68 19.84 24.72
N LEU A 8 8.99 19.88 23.58
CA LEU A 8 9.58 20.22 22.30
C LEU A 8 9.78 21.75 22.24
N VAL A 9 11.00 22.19 21.90
CA VAL A 9 11.36 23.61 21.79
C VAL A 9 11.90 23.84 20.38
N SER A 10 11.19 24.59 19.56
CA SER A 10 11.69 25.08 18.28
C SER A 10 12.65 26.24 18.54
N ARG A 11 13.91 26.11 18.07
CA ARG A 11 14.81 27.25 17.98
C ARG A 11 14.33 28.17 16.84
N PRO A 12 14.40 29.50 17.00
CA PRO A 12 14.12 30.40 15.90
C PRO A 12 15.13 30.14 14.77
N PHE A 13 14.61 29.86 13.58
CA PHE A 13 15.40 29.61 12.38
C PHE A 13 16.28 30.82 12.08
N SER A 14 17.60 30.66 12.08
CA SER A 14 18.48 31.62 11.41
C SER A 14 18.29 31.39 9.91
N LEU A 15 17.94 32.46 9.20
CA LEU A 15 17.70 32.50 7.76
C LEU A 15 19.02 32.43 6.98
N GLU A 16 19.89 31.49 7.36
CA GLU A 16 21.05 31.04 6.59
C GLU A 16 20.68 29.68 6.03
N ASP A 17 20.34 29.68 4.74
CA ASP A 17 20.04 28.54 3.87
C ASP A 17 20.25 27.18 4.52
N HIS A 18 19.21 26.69 5.19
CA HIS A 18 19.09 25.26 5.42
C HIS A 18 18.86 24.65 4.05
N THR A 19 19.95 24.27 3.39
CA THR A 19 19.92 23.21 2.39
C THR A 19 19.12 22.08 3.05
N PRO A 20 18.02 21.61 2.47
CA PRO A 20 17.28 20.51 3.07
C PRO A 20 18.29 19.40 3.38
N LEU A 21 18.18 18.78 4.55
CA LEU A 21 18.96 17.61 4.98
C LEU A 21 18.71 16.37 4.08
N HIS A 22 18.41 16.57 2.80
CA HIS A 22 18.58 15.63 1.70
C HIS A 22 20.02 15.68 1.19
N VAL A 23 20.99 15.60 2.10
CA VAL A 23 22.36 15.27 1.70
C VAL A 23 22.36 13.77 1.46
N ASP A 24 22.17 13.41 0.20
CA ASP A 24 22.62 12.16 -0.45
C ASP A 24 23.15 11.12 0.53
N ILE A 25 22.25 10.39 1.20
CA ILE A 25 22.64 9.06 1.66
C ILE A 25 22.87 8.30 0.37
N ASP A 26 24.14 8.14 -0.02
CA ASP A 26 24.51 7.36 -1.18
C ASP A 26 23.85 5.98 -1.10
N SER A 27 23.21 5.54 -2.18
CA SER A 27 22.64 4.19 -2.26
C SER A 27 23.68 3.14 -1.84
N SER A 28 24.96 3.39 -2.08
CA SER A 28 26.06 2.53 -1.61
C SER A 28 26.02 2.28 -0.09
N ARG A 29 25.80 3.32 0.72
CA ARG A 29 25.77 3.22 2.20
C ARG A 29 24.50 2.51 2.69
N LEU A 30 23.38 2.68 1.99
CA LEU A 30 22.16 1.94 2.28
C LEU A 30 22.37 0.45 1.98
N TRP A 31 23.01 0.15 0.85
CA TRP A 31 23.37 -1.22 0.47
C TRP A 31 24.38 -1.86 1.44
N GLU A 32 25.40 -1.12 1.89
CA GLU A 32 26.33 -1.60 2.92
C GLU A 32 25.60 -2.03 4.20
N LEU A 33 24.61 -1.24 4.65
CA LEU A 33 23.80 -1.57 5.82
C LEU A 33 22.88 -2.79 5.58
N ILE A 34 22.31 -2.91 4.39
CA ILE A 34 21.41 -4.01 4.01
C ILE A 34 22.15 -5.35 3.90
N LEU A 35 23.38 -5.29 3.37
CA LEU A 35 24.23 -6.47 3.15
C LEU A 35 25.04 -6.85 4.40
N ASP A 36 25.09 -6.02 5.45
CA ASP A 36 25.74 -6.39 6.70
C ASP A 36 24.91 -7.44 7.47
N GLU A 37 25.29 -8.70 7.32
CA GLU A 37 24.69 -9.86 7.99
C GLU A 37 24.66 -9.75 9.52
N ARG A 38 25.54 -8.94 10.12
CA ARG A 38 25.61 -8.75 11.57
C ARG A 38 24.50 -7.85 12.11
N VAL A 39 23.92 -7.02 11.24
CA VAL A 39 22.83 -6.12 11.61
C VAL A 39 21.53 -6.88 11.55
N HIS A 40 20.73 -6.86 12.60
CA HIS A 40 19.42 -7.53 12.57
C HIS A 40 18.51 -6.94 11.48
N LEU A 41 17.73 -7.77 10.78
CA LEU A 41 16.90 -7.36 9.64
C LEU A 41 15.98 -6.17 9.95
N VAL A 42 15.43 -6.12 11.17
CA VAL A 42 14.61 -4.99 11.66
C VAL A 42 15.31 -3.64 11.51
N LEU A 43 16.63 -3.58 11.74
CA LEU A 43 17.42 -2.35 11.58
C LEU A 43 17.76 -2.05 10.11
N ARG A 44 17.67 -3.05 9.23
CA ARG A 44 17.87 -2.90 7.77
C ARG A 44 16.60 -2.42 7.06
N ARG A 45 15.40 -2.69 7.62
CA ARG A 45 14.09 -2.32 7.04
C ARG A 45 13.98 -0.85 6.62
N PRO A 46 14.40 0.15 7.42
CA PRO A 46 14.32 1.55 6.99
C PRO A 46 15.15 1.84 5.72
N ALA A 47 16.31 1.21 5.57
CA ALA A 47 17.16 1.37 4.39
C ALA A 47 16.51 0.73 3.15
N LEU A 48 15.91 -0.46 3.31
CA LEU A 48 15.16 -1.14 2.25
C LEU A 48 13.98 -0.28 1.76
N LEU A 49 13.20 0.28 2.69
CA LEU A 49 12.07 1.13 2.35
C LEU A 49 12.52 2.44 1.68
N GLU A 50 13.65 3.00 2.09
CA GLU A 50 14.19 4.21 1.46
C GLU A 50 14.70 3.92 0.04
N LEU A 51 15.36 2.78 -0.21
CA LEU A 51 15.74 2.35 -1.56
C LEU A 51 14.51 2.05 -2.43
N ALA A 52 13.48 1.41 -1.87
CA ALA A 52 12.22 1.17 -2.56
C ALA A 52 11.54 2.50 -2.95
N ARG A 53 11.48 3.47 -2.03
CA ARG A 53 10.94 4.82 -2.29
C ARG A 53 11.70 5.54 -3.40
N ARG A 54 13.00 5.29 -3.53
CA ARG A 54 13.87 5.85 -4.57
C ARG A 54 13.80 5.08 -5.90
N ASN A 55 13.11 3.94 -5.94
CA ASN A 55 13.14 3.00 -7.07
C ASN A 55 14.57 2.63 -7.48
N ASP A 56 15.42 2.33 -6.49
CA ASP A 56 16.78 1.86 -6.76
C ASP A 56 16.73 0.59 -7.64
N PRO A 57 17.49 0.51 -8.75
CA PRO A 57 17.32 -0.55 -9.75
C PRO A 57 17.60 -1.96 -9.20
N SER A 58 18.42 -2.09 -8.14
CA SER A 58 18.78 -3.38 -7.57
C SER A 58 17.82 -3.87 -6.49
N ILE A 59 16.86 -3.03 -6.04
CA ILE A 59 15.98 -3.37 -4.92
C ILE A 59 15.00 -4.49 -5.26
N MET A 60 14.55 -4.57 -6.51
CA MET A 60 13.64 -5.62 -6.98
C MET A 60 14.30 -7.01 -6.90
N ASP A 61 15.53 -7.13 -7.38
CA ASP A 61 16.27 -8.41 -7.39
C ASP A 61 16.67 -8.84 -5.97
N TYR A 62 16.95 -7.88 -5.10
CA TYR A 62 17.16 -8.17 -3.68
C TYR A 62 15.86 -8.66 -3.01
N CYS A 63 14.71 -8.06 -3.33
CA CYS A 63 13.43 -8.55 -2.82
C CYS A 63 13.15 -9.99 -3.29
N ASP A 64 13.48 -10.34 -4.54
CA ASP A 64 13.34 -11.73 -5.01
C ASP A 64 14.19 -12.70 -4.19
N THR A 65 15.39 -12.29 -3.78
CA THR A 65 16.25 -13.10 -2.90
C THR A 65 15.58 -13.33 -1.54
N LEU A 66 15.02 -12.27 -0.95
CA LEU A 66 14.28 -12.36 0.32
C LEU A 66 13.03 -13.23 0.20
N LEU A 67 12.31 -13.16 -0.92
CA LEU A 67 11.06 -13.88 -1.15
C LEU A 67 11.24 -15.40 -1.37
N VAL A 68 12.48 -15.85 -1.60
CA VAL A 68 12.84 -17.27 -1.70
C VAL A 68 13.41 -17.81 -0.38
N SER A 69 13.65 -16.94 0.62
CA SER A 69 14.16 -17.36 1.93
C SER A 69 13.14 -18.22 2.68
N ASP A 70 13.64 -19.24 3.38
CA ASP A 70 12.86 -20.06 4.33
C ASP A 70 12.63 -19.31 5.66
N ASP A 71 13.36 -18.21 5.91
CA ASP A 71 13.14 -17.35 7.07
C ASP A 71 11.92 -16.46 6.86
N TYR A 72 10.94 -16.58 7.75
CA TYR A 72 9.68 -15.84 7.66
C TYR A 72 9.87 -14.32 7.75
N GLU A 73 10.81 -13.83 8.56
CA GLU A 73 11.04 -12.40 8.72
C GLU A 73 11.69 -11.80 7.47
N GLU A 74 12.61 -12.53 6.84
CA GLU A 74 13.19 -12.18 5.53
C GLU A 74 12.11 -12.17 4.45
N TRP A 75 11.34 -13.25 4.32
CA TRP A 75 10.24 -13.36 3.36
C TRP A 75 9.22 -12.23 3.52
N PHE A 76 8.76 -11.98 4.75
CA PHE A 76 7.80 -10.92 5.05
C PHE A 76 8.40 -9.52 4.80
N THR A 77 9.70 -9.34 5.03
CA THR A 77 10.39 -8.09 4.70
C THR A 77 10.48 -7.90 3.19
N GLY A 78 10.72 -8.95 2.42
CA GLY A 78 10.66 -8.94 0.96
C GLY A 78 9.29 -8.51 0.44
N LEU A 79 8.21 -9.08 0.99
CA LEU A 79 6.84 -8.69 0.64
C LEU A 79 6.56 -7.20 0.93
N ASN A 80 6.89 -6.73 2.13
CA ASN A 80 6.64 -5.33 2.51
C ASN A 80 7.45 -4.35 1.68
N THR A 81 8.71 -4.69 1.38
CA THR A 81 9.59 -3.85 0.57
C THR A 81 9.08 -3.81 -0.87
N MET A 82 8.69 -4.95 -1.45
CA MET A 82 8.12 -5.03 -2.79
C MET A 82 6.79 -4.26 -2.90
N SER A 83 5.93 -4.35 -1.89
CA SER A 83 4.73 -3.50 -1.78
C SER A 83 5.05 -2.01 -1.62
N ALA A 84 6.22 -1.62 -1.13
CA ALA A 84 6.61 -0.21 -1.03
C ALA A 84 7.12 0.35 -2.37
N ILE A 85 7.66 -0.49 -3.25
CA ILE A 85 8.09 -0.11 -4.62
C ILE A 85 6.88 0.29 -5.48
N ALA A 86 5.76 -0.43 -5.34
CA ALA A 86 4.47 -0.09 -5.94
C ALA A 86 4.49 0.14 -7.48
N THR A 87 5.32 -0.61 -8.20
CA THR A 87 5.37 -0.61 -9.68
C THR A 87 4.53 -1.76 -10.26
N SER A 88 4.19 -1.65 -11.55
CA SER A 88 3.51 -2.72 -12.30
C SER A 88 4.27 -4.05 -12.22
N GLU A 89 5.61 -4.01 -12.38
CA GLU A 89 6.49 -5.17 -12.22
C GLU A 89 6.46 -5.76 -10.81
N ALA A 90 6.39 -4.93 -9.76
CA ALA A 90 6.26 -5.42 -8.38
C ALA A 90 4.94 -6.19 -8.17
N VAL A 91 3.84 -5.74 -8.80
CA VAL A 91 2.56 -6.46 -8.76
C VAL A 91 2.69 -7.83 -9.42
N ASP A 92 3.31 -7.91 -10.60
CA ASP A 92 3.55 -9.17 -11.30
C ASP A 92 4.37 -10.15 -10.46
N ARG A 93 5.49 -9.69 -9.87
CA ARG A 93 6.32 -10.54 -9.00
C ARG A 93 5.54 -11.02 -7.76
N LEU A 94 4.76 -10.16 -7.11
CA LEU A 94 3.92 -10.57 -5.97
C LEU A 94 2.81 -11.57 -6.37
N ILE A 95 2.23 -11.46 -7.56
CA ILE A 95 1.26 -12.44 -8.08
C ILE A 95 1.95 -13.81 -8.26
N LEU A 96 3.19 -13.85 -8.74
CA LEU A 96 3.96 -15.09 -8.84
C LEU A 96 4.26 -15.70 -7.47
N VAL A 97 4.57 -14.86 -6.47
CA VAL A 97 4.73 -15.31 -5.08
C VAL A 97 3.43 -15.95 -4.59
N TYR A 98 2.27 -15.30 -4.79
CA TYR A 98 0.97 -15.85 -4.39
C TYR A 98 0.71 -17.23 -4.98
N ALA A 99 1.02 -17.41 -6.28
CA ALA A 99 0.83 -18.68 -6.97
C ALA A 99 1.69 -19.82 -6.38
N ARG A 100 2.85 -19.49 -5.82
CA ARG A 100 3.79 -20.44 -5.19
C ARG A 100 3.51 -20.66 -3.70
N SER A 101 2.83 -19.72 -3.04
CA SER A 101 2.54 -19.78 -1.60
C SER A 101 1.52 -20.86 -1.21
N LEU A 102 1.70 -21.39 0.00
CA LEU A 102 0.75 -22.27 0.68
C LEU A 102 -0.48 -21.49 1.16
N SER A 103 -1.55 -22.21 1.52
CA SER A 103 -2.85 -21.61 1.87
C SER A 103 -2.80 -20.59 3.02
N SER A 104 -1.93 -20.78 4.02
CA SER A 104 -1.74 -19.82 5.12
C SER A 104 -1.14 -18.50 4.65
N ASP A 105 -0.16 -18.56 3.75
CA ASP A 105 0.67 -17.42 3.37
C ASP A 105 0.05 -16.62 2.24
N ARG A 106 -0.79 -17.27 1.42
CA ARG A 106 -1.57 -16.64 0.34
C ARG A 106 -2.34 -15.42 0.82
N ARG A 107 -2.91 -15.43 2.03
CA ARG A 107 -3.62 -14.27 2.58
C ARG A 107 -2.69 -13.08 2.82
N VAL A 108 -1.47 -13.34 3.27
CA VAL A 108 -0.46 -12.29 3.49
C VAL A 108 -0.04 -11.68 2.15
N VAL A 109 0.25 -12.51 1.16
CA VAL A 109 0.63 -12.04 -0.18
C VAL A 109 -0.54 -11.32 -0.88
N LEU A 110 -1.77 -11.82 -0.73
CA LEU A 110 -2.97 -11.16 -1.25
C LEU A 110 -3.10 -9.74 -0.71
N ASN A 111 -2.90 -9.55 0.60
CA ASN A 111 -2.89 -8.22 1.21
C ASN A 111 -1.80 -7.33 0.62
N SER A 112 -0.58 -7.85 0.43
CA SER A 112 0.51 -7.12 -0.22
C SER A 112 0.17 -6.67 -1.65
N VAL A 113 -0.44 -7.54 -2.46
CA VAL A 113 -0.91 -7.20 -3.82
C VAL A 113 -2.03 -6.16 -3.77
N ALA A 114 -3.00 -6.32 -2.88
CA ALA A 114 -4.16 -5.44 -2.78
C ALA A 114 -3.79 -3.98 -2.44
N ARG A 115 -2.68 -3.75 -1.74
CA ARG A 115 -2.18 -2.41 -1.38
C ARG A 115 -1.59 -1.64 -2.55
N ILE A 116 -1.13 -2.33 -3.59
CA ILE A 116 -0.51 -1.71 -4.79
C ILE A 116 -1.22 -2.05 -6.10
N LEU A 117 -2.41 -2.66 -6.02
CA LEU A 117 -3.11 -3.14 -7.20
C LEU A 117 -3.46 -2.00 -8.17
N THR A 118 -3.03 -2.15 -9.41
CA THR A 118 -3.39 -1.29 -10.54
C THR A 118 -4.47 -1.94 -11.42
N ALA A 119 -5.10 -1.13 -12.29
CA ALA A 119 -6.17 -1.59 -13.18
C ALA A 119 -5.71 -2.72 -14.14
N GLU A 120 -4.43 -2.72 -14.54
CA GLU A 120 -3.82 -3.71 -15.44
C GLU A 120 -3.91 -5.14 -14.88
N HIS A 121 -3.84 -5.29 -13.56
CA HIS A 121 -3.77 -6.58 -12.87
C HIS A 121 -5.10 -7.05 -12.28
N VAL A 122 -6.20 -6.33 -12.52
CA VAL A 122 -7.53 -6.65 -11.97
C VAL A 122 -7.94 -8.09 -12.28
N LYS A 123 -7.66 -8.57 -13.50
CA LYS A 123 -8.02 -9.94 -13.90
C LYS A 123 -7.28 -10.98 -13.04
N ALA A 124 -5.98 -10.82 -12.85
CA ALA A 124 -5.19 -11.73 -12.01
C ALA A 124 -5.65 -11.67 -10.56
N PHE A 125 -5.82 -10.46 -10.02
CA PHE A 125 -6.31 -10.27 -8.66
C PHE A 125 -7.71 -10.86 -8.44
N SER A 126 -8.61 -10.75 -9.43
CA SER A 126 -9.96 -11.34 -9.37
C SER A 126 -9.97 -12.87 -9.25
N ILE A 127 -8.89 -13.53 -9.67
CA ILE A 127 -8.71 -14.98 -9.50
C ILE A 127 -8.24 -15.26 -8.09
N MET A 128 -7.26 -14.49 -7.59
CA MET A 128 -6.71 -14.65 -6.23
C MET A 128 -7.78 -14.48 -5.16
N VAL A 129 -8.62 -13.44 -5.25
CA VAL A 129 -9.64 -13.16 -4.23
C VAL A 129 -10.74 -14.22 -4.15
N ARG A 130 -10.86 -15.14 -5.12
CA ARG A 130 -11.81 -16.25 -5.03
C ARG A 130 -11.52 -17.17 -3.85
N ASP A 131 -10.25 -17.29 -3.47
CA ASP A 131 -9.82 -18.11 -2.34
C ASP A 131 -10.34 -17.56 -0.99
N ILE A 132 -10.75 -16.29 -0.95
CA ILE A 132 -11.29 -15.62 0.25
C ILE A 132 -12.74 -15.14 0.08
N ALA A 133 -13.37 -15.40 -1.07
CA ALA A 133 -14.74 -14.98 -1.37
C ALA A 133 -15.76 -15.90 -0.67
N VAL A 134 -15.76 -15.86 0.65
CA VAL A 134 -16.69 -16.60 1.54
C VAL A 134 -17.23 -15.63 2.61
N PRO A 135 -18.44 -15.88 3.17
CA PRO A 135 -18.97 -15.03 4.23
C PRO A 135 -18.02 -14.94 5.43
N GLY A 136 -17.70 -13.73 5.86
CA GLY A 136 -16.78 -13.46 6.95
C GLY A 136 -16.28 -12.02 6.96
N GLU A 137 -15.31 -11.74 7.84
CA GLU A 137 -14.67 -10.43 7.95
C GLU A 137 -13.32 -10.44 7.22
N VAL A 138 -13.08 -9.39 6.43
CA VAL A 138 -11.82 -9.16 5.72
C VAL A 138 -11.36 -7.76 6.07
N ASP A 139 -10.18 -7.65 6.68
CA ASP A 139 -9.53 -6.35 6.89
C ASP A 139 -8.97 -5.85 5.54
N VAL A 140 -9.56 -4.77 5.04
CA VAL A 140 -9.16 -4.11 3.78
C VAL A 140 -8.37 -2.82 4.03
N THR A 141 -7.86 -2.63 5.25
CA THR A 141 -7.08 -1.44 5.60
C THR A 141 -5.87 -1.29 4.68
N GLY A 142 -5.75 -0.13 4.03
CA GLY A 142 -4.66 0.18 3.11
C GLY A 142 -4.78 -0.47 1.72
N TRP A 143 -5.87 -1.19 1.42
CA TRP A 143 -6.12 -1.69 0.07
C TRP A 143 -6.44 -0.54 -0.88
N THR A 144 -6.08 -0.70 -2.16
CA THR A 144 -6.49 0.27 -3.18
C THR A 144 -8.00 0.19 -3.43
N LYS A 145 -8.59 1.30 -3.91
CA LYS A 145 -10.00 1.33 -4.33
C LYS A 145 -10.31 0.25 -5.39
N VAL A 146 -9.34 -0.02 -6.27
CA VAL A 146 -9.42 -1.04 -7.31
C VAL A 146 -9.52 -2.44 -6.70
N ALA A 147 -8.69 -2.74 -5.68
CA ALA A 147 -8.73 -4.03 -4.99
C ALA A 147 -10.07 -4.24 -4.27
N ILE A 148 -10.55 -3.21 -3.55
CA ILE A 148 -11.84 -3.26 -2.87
C ILE A 148 -12.98 -3.48 -3.87
N SER A 149 -13.02 -2.73 -4.98
CA SER A 149 -14.04 -2.90 -6.01
C SER A 149 -14.01 -4.31 -6.61
N THR A 150 -12.80 -4.83 -6.88
CA THR A 150 -12.64 -6.17 -7.44
C THR A 150 -13.13 -7.25 -6.47
N LEU A 151 -12.85 -7.12 -5.17
CA LEU A 151 -13.36 -8.03 -4.14
C LEU A 151 -14.90 -8.00 -4.11
N LYS A 152 -15.50 -6.80 -4.08
CA LYS A 152 -16.97 -6.65 -4.09
C LYS A 152 -17.60 -7.32 -5.31
N ASP A 153 -17.04 -7.09 -6.49
CA ASP A 153 -17.53 -7.68 -7.73
C ASP A 153 -17.46 -9.21 -7.71
N VAL A 154 -16.37 -9.76 -7.17
CA VAL A 154 -16.21 -11.22 -7.04
C VAL A 154 -17.19 -11.77 -6.01
N CYS A 155 -17.29 -11.19 -4.81
CA CYS A 155 -18.27 -11.59 -3.79
C CYS A 155 -19.70 -11.58 -4.33
N ASN A 156 -20.10 -10.53 -5.05
CA ASN A 156 -21.43 -10.43 -5.65
C ASN A 156 -21.71 -11.57 -6.64
N ARG A 157 -20.71 -11.98 -7.45
CA ARG A 157 -20.84 -13.14 -8.36
C ARG A 157 -21.02 -14.46 -7.62
N PHE A 158 -20.54 -14.56 -6.38
CA PHE A 158 -20.75 -15.71 -5.50
C PHE A 158 -22.02 -15.57 -4.61
N GLY A 159 -22.82 -14.52 -4.81
CA GLY A 159 -24.02 -14.26 -4.02
C GLY A 159 -23.74 -13.76 -2.60
N ILE A 160 -22.56 -13.19 -2.36
CA ILE A 160 -22.14 -12.64 -1.07
C ILE A 160 -22.29 -11.13 -1.10
N GLU A 161 -23.16 -10.61 -0.24
CA GLU A 161 -23.31 -9.17 -0.02
C GLU A 161 -22.12 -8.63 0.79
N THR A 162 -21.60 -7.47 0.39
CA THR A 162 -20.44 -6.84 1.05
C THR A 162 -20.85 -5.54 1.72
N ILE A 163 -20.61 -5.45 3.03
CA ILE A 163 -20.91 -4.27 3.84
C ILE A 163 -19.57 -3.71 4.33
N ILE A 164 -19.27 -2.45 4.00
CA ILE A 164 -18.09 -1.77 4.54
C ILE A 164 -18.48 -1.19 5.89
N VAL A 165 -17.83 -1.66 6.96
CA VAL A 165 -18.00 -1.14 8.32
C VAL A 165 -16.81 -0.23 8.62
N GLY A 166 -17.06 1.07 8.81
CA GLY A 166 -16.06 2.08 9.15
C GLY A 166 -15.71 3.06 8.01
N THR A 167 -14.94 4.10 8.33
CA THR A 167 -14.44 5.09 7.37
C THR A 167 -13.14 4.62 6.73
N LEU A 168 -13.16 4.37 5.43
CA LEU A 168 -11.94 4.22 4.63
C LEU A 168 -11.19 5.56 4.68
N SER A 169 -10.04 5.60 5.34
CA SER A 169 -9.20 6.80 5.43
C SER A 169 -8.56 7.08 4.05
N GLY A 170 -9.30 7.76 3.17
CA GLY A 170 -8.77 8.39 1.96
C GLY A 170 -8.53 9.89 2.19
N PRO A 171 -7.72 10.55 1.36
CA PRO A 171 -7.56 12.00 1.43
C PRO A 171 -8.93 12.65 1.21
N SER A 172 -9.31 13.50 2.14
CA SER A 172 -10.55 14.27 2.15
C SER A 172 -10.59 15.21 0.95
N GLU A 173 -11.28 14.82 -0.12
CA GLU A 173 -11.85 15.78 -1.06
C GLU A 173 -13.33 15.99 -0.69
N SER A 174 -13.52 16.87 0.27
CA SER A 174 -14.81 17.52 0.52
C SER A 174 -14.89 18.77 -0.35
N MET A 175 -15.66 18.72 -1.43
CA MET A 175 -16.36 19.90 -1.94
C MET A 175 -17.73 19.48 -2.45
N SER A 176 -18.70 19.50 -1.53
CA SER A 176 -20.10 19.66 -1.87
C SER A 176 -20.38 21.16 -1.97
N SER A 177 -20.88 21.60 -3.12
CA SER A 177 -21.70 22.80 -3.23
C SER A 177 -22.85 22.50 -4.17
N SER A 178 -23.93 21.97 -3.59
CA SER A 178 -25.25 21.97 -4.20
C SER A 178 -25.78 23.40 -4.20
N ILE A 179 -26.13 23.93 -5.38
CA ILE A 179 -27.11 25.01 -5.50
C ILE A 179 -28.32 24.40 -6.21
N SER A 180 -29.41 24.30 -5.46
CA SER A 180 -30.76 24.06 -5.96
C SER A 180 -31.55 25.35 -5.77
N VAL A 181 -32.02 25.96 -6.85
CA VAL A 181 -33.20 26.83 -6.81
C VAL A 181 -34.07 26.44 -8.00
N VAL A 182 -35.17 25.78 -7.69
CA VAL A 182 -36.36 25.66 -8.53
C VAL A 182 -37.10 26.99 -8.48
N ASP A 183 -37.56 27.50 -9.62
CA ASP A 183 -38.91 28.04 -9.65
C ASP A 183 -39.57 27.85 -11.02
N ASP A 184 -40.83 27.48 -10.93
CA ASP A 184 -41.77 27.02 -11.95
C ASP A 184 -42.51 28.23 -12.53
N MET A 185 -42.73 28.27 -13.85
CA MET A 185 -43.96 28.86 -14.40
C MET A 185 -44.17 28.50 -15.88
N THR A 186 -45.12 27.59 -16.07
CA THR A 186 -45.89 27.24 -17.27
C THR A 186 -46.34 28.41 -18.17
N LEU A 187 -46.34 28.20 -19.50
CA LEU A 187 -47.51 28.21 -20.42
C LEU A 187 -47.08 28.39 -21.90
N THR A 188 -47.50 27.45 -22.76
CA THR A 188 -47.57 27.49 -24.24
C THR A 188 -48.68 28.46 -24.76
N PRO A 189 -49.01 28.60 -26.07
CA PRO A 189 -48.36 28.26 -27.36
C PRO A 189 -48.43 29.41 -28.44
N GLU A 190 -48.11 29.04 -29.69
CA GLU A 190 -48.50 29.61 -31.01
C GLU A 190 -47.71 30.80 -31.61
N LYS A 191 -46.92 30.52 -32.66
CA LYS A 191 -47.35 30.62 -34.07
C LYS A 191 -46.41 29.89 -35.02
#